data_AF-B9NP59-F1
#
_entry.id   AF-B9NP59-F1
#
_cell.length_a   1.000
_cell.length_b   1.000
_cell.length_c   1.000
_cell.angle_alpha   90.00
_cell.angle_beta   90.00
_cell.angle_gamma   90.00
#
_symmetry.space_group_name_H-M   'P 1'
#
loop_
_entity.id
_entity.type
_entity.pdbx_description
1 polymer ?
#
loop_
_entity_poly.entity_id
_entity_poly.type
_entity_poly.pdbx_seq_one_letter_code
_entity_poly.pdbx_strand_id
1 'polypeptide(L)'
;MSRSEIVRRLKAKEVVETSTDPEPSKLRLPRIAVQRARMPRLSPMERVFHPAWNSADDHRLLRLKSRGKNFTYIAASLGRTRISVEQRWHRLRVVRGISNALVGYGLSKTPYNIEGCNG
;
A
#
# COMPACT_ATOMS: atom_id res chain seq x y z
N MET A 1 -6.15 6.98 71.61
CA MET A 1 -6.91 5.76 71.28
C MET A 1 -5.94 4.58 71.28
N SER A 2 -6.29 3.52 72.02
CA SER A 2 -5.41 2.45 72.47
C SER A 2 -5.36 1.26 71.52
N ARG A 3 -4.21 0.56 71.52
CA ARG A 3 -4.02 -0.80 71.01
C ARG A 3 -5.00 -1.76 71.74
N SER A 4 -5.54 -2.73 71.00
CA SER A 4 -6.14 -3.99 71.50
C SER A 4 -7.66 -4.04 71.70
N GLU A 5 -8.46 -3.79 70.64
CA GLU A 5 -9.88 -4.14 70.55
C GLU A 5 -10.22 -4.07 69.06
N ILE A 6 -10.44 -5.14 68.30
CA ILE A 6 -11.53 -6.10 68.46
C ILE A 6 -11.10 -7.39 67.75
N VAL A 7 -10.77 -8.38 68.57
CA VAL A 7 -10.93 -9.79 68.22
C VAL A 7 -12.41 -10.02 67.96
N ARG A 8 -12.73 -10.82 66.93
CA ARG A 8 -13.85 -11.78 66.84
C ARG A 8 -14.67 -11.55 65.57
N ARG A 9 -14.58 -12.42 64.55
CA ARG A 9 -15.17 -13.79 64.46
C ARG A 9 -16.50 -13.72 63.70
N LEU A 10 -16.71 -14.73 62.86
CA LEU A 10 -17.93 -15.12 62.14
C LEU A 10 -18.10 -14.46 60.77
N LYS A 11 -18.46 -15.16 59.70
CA LYS A 11 -18.53 -16.59 59.35
C LYS A 11 -18.96 -16.58 57.87
N ALA A 12 -18.35 -17.44 57.07
CA ALA A 12 -18.93 -18.17 55.94
C ALA A 12 -19.98 -17.48 55.03
N LYS A 13 -19.59 -17.25 53.76
CA LYS A 13 -20.35 -17.72 52.59
C LYS A 13 -19.37 -17.85 51.40
N GLU A 14 -18.80 -19.02 51.15
CA GLU A 14 -19.35 -20.14 50.37
C GLU A 14 -19.51 -19.84 48.86
N VAL A 15 -18.84 -20.69 48.06
CA VAL A 15 -19.04 -21.06 46.64
C VAL A 15 -18.79 -19.94 45.61
N VAL A 16 -17.83 -20.05 44.67
CA VAL A 16 -17.66 -21.04 43.60
C VAL A 16 -16.18 -20.93 43.14
N GLU A 17 -15.29 -21.87 43.46
CA GLU A 17 -14.97 -23.10 42.70
C GLU A 17 -14.85 -22.86 41.18
N THR A 18 -13.67 -22.82 40.58
CA THR A 18 -12.86 -24.01 40.29
C THR A 18 -11.54 -23.53 39.65
N SER A 19 -10.38 -23.98 40.15
CA SER A 19 -9.55 -25.04 39.54
C SER A 19 -8.88 -24.54 38.25
N THR A 20 -7.55 -24.53 38.05
CA THR A 20 -6.48 -25.40 38.56
C THR A 20 -5.16 -24.72 38.13
N ASP A 21 -4.22 -24.53 39.05
CA ASP A 21 -2.77 -24.36 38.76
C ASP A 21 -2.19 -25.71 38.26
N PRO A 22 -1.01 -25.83 37.56
CA PRO A 22 0.20 -25.04 37.81
C PRO A 22 1.13 -24.67 36.62
N GLU A 23 2.01 -23.71 36.91
CA GLU A 23 3.37 -23.45 36.36
C GLU A 23 4.19 -24.74 36.04
N PRO A 24 5.30 -24.75 35.24
CA PRO A 24 6.25 -23.64 35.11
C PRO A 24 6.97 -23.40 33.77
N SER A 25 7.31 -22.12 33.57
CA SER A 25 8.58 -21.61 33.01
C SER A 25 9.41 -22.50 32.07
N LYS A 26 9.49 -22.10 30.78
CA LYS A 26 10.73 -21.92 29.99
C LYS A 26 10.42 -21.66 28.51
N LEU A 27 10.81 -20.48 28.02
CA LEU A 27 11.24 -20.11 26.64
C LEU A 27 10.69 -18.75 26.18
N ARG A 28 11.31 -17.74 26.77
CA ARG A 28 11.83 -16.53 26.14
C ARG A 28 11.83 -16.53 24.59
N LEU A 29 10.90 -15.79 24.00
CA LEU A 29 11.18 -14.80 22.96
C LEU A 29 10.28 -13.58 23.24
N PRO A 30 10.78 -12.34 23.18
CA PRO A 30 9.88 -11.19 23.17
C PRO A 30 8.93 -11.36 21.99
N ARG A 31 7.65 -11.07 22.25
CA ARG A 31 6.59 -10.96 21.26
C ARG A 31 6.99 -9.84 20.29
N ILE A 32 7.94 -10.10 19.40
CA ILE A 32 8.12 -9.30 18.20
C ILE A 32 6.78 -9.50 17.52
N ALA A 33 5.88 -8.53 17.72
CA ALA A 33 4.87 -8.24 16.75
C ALA A 33 5.66 -8.08 15.46
N VAL A 34 5.78 -9.18 14.71
CA VAL A 34 6.06 -9.12 13.30
C VAL A 34 4.80 -8.47 12.76
N GLN A 35 4.72 -7.14 12.92
CA GLN A 35 4.02 -6.28 12.00
C GLN A 35 4.61 -6.73 10.68
N ARG A 36 3.89 -7.64 10.01
CA ARG A 36 4.09 -7.93 8.60
C ARG A 36 3.95 -6.56 8.00
N ALA A 37 5.08 -5.91 7.74
CA ALA A 37 5.10 -4.63 7.07
C ALA A 37 4.31 -4.88 5.81
N ARG A 38 3.06 -4.42 5.82
CA ARG A 38 2.15 -4.57 4.71
C ARG A 38 2.81 -3.67 3.69
N MET A 39 3.66 -4.24 2.83
CA MET A 39 4.35 -3.49 1.79
C MET A 39 3.32 -2.53 1.21
N PRO A 40 3.59 -1.22 1.19
CA PRO A 40 2.62 -0.28 0.66
C PRO A 40 2.25 -0.81 -0.72
N ARG A 41 0.97 -1.12 -0.91
CA ARG A 41 0.50 -1.53 -2.23
C ARG A 41 0.82 -0.33 -3.11
N LEU A 42 1.82 -0.47 -3.98
CA LEU A 42 2.17 0.57 -4.92
C LEU A 42 0.88 1.03 -5.58
N SER A 43 0.64 2.33 -5.53
CA SER A 43 -0.46 2.94 -6.24
C SER A 43 -0.38 2.52 -7.71
N PRO A 44 -1.52 2.38 -8.42
CA PRO A 44 -1.52 2.10 -9.85
C PRO A 44 -0.53 2.98 -10.64
N MET A 45 -0.34 4.22 -10.19
CA MET A 45 0.55 5.20 -10.80
C MET A 45 2.04 4.86 -10.63
N GLU A 46 2.48 4.50 -9.43
CA GLU A 46 3.89 4.16 -9.16
C GLU A 46 4.35 2.94 -9.97
N ARG A 47 3.44 2.02 -10.29
CA ARG A 47 3.74 0.83 -11.11
C ARG A 47 4.11 1.16 -12.56
N VAL A 48 3.81 2.37 -13.04
CA VAL A 48 4.06 2.77 -14.43
C VAL A 48 5.09 3.88 -14.59
N PHE A 49 5.68 4.39 -13.50
CA PHE A 49 6.69 5.45 -13.60
C PHE A 49 7.85 5.04 -14.49
N HIS A 50 8.25 5.96 -15.36
CA HIS A 50 9.35 5.76 -16.30
C HIS A 50 9.97 7.12 -16.63
N PRO A 51 11.29 7.30 -16.49
CA PRO A 51 11.93 8.62 -16.58
C PRO A 51 11.78 9.27 -17.95
N ALA A 52 11.67 8.47 -19.03
CA ALA A 52 11.41 9.03 -20.36
C ALA A 52 9.94 9.46 -20.62
N TRP A 53 9.02 9.26 -19.68
CA TRP A 53 7.59 9.55 -19.83
C TRP A 53 7.09 10.50 -18.75
N ASN A 54 5.94 11.12 -19.03
CA ASN A 54 5.25 12.01 -18.10
C ASN A 54 3.75 11.69 -18.13
N SER A 55 3.03 12.16 -17.10
CA SER A 55 1.61 11.87 -16.93
C SER A 55 0.70 12.46 -18.01
N ALA A 56 1.07 13.63 -18.55
CA ALA A 56 0.32 14.23 -19.65
C ALA A 56 0.35 13.36 -20.92
N ASP A 57 1.53 12.84 -21.26
CA ASP A 57 1.75 12.02 -22.46
C ASP A 57 1.11 10.64 -22.32
N ASP A 58 1.21 10.01 -21.16
CA ASP A 58 0.54 8.74 -20.88
C ASP A 58 -0.97 8.86 -20.99
N HIS A 59 -1.54 9.91 -20.40
CA HIS A 59 -2.98 10.17 -20.48
C HIS A 59 -3.41 10.46 -21.92
N ARG A 60 -2.64 11.26 -22.66
CA ARG A 60 -2.91 11.55 -24.08
C ARG A 60 -2.83 10.29 -24.93
N LEU A 61 -1.84 9.44 -24.70
CA LEU A 61 -1.69 8.14 -25.36
C LEU A 61 -2.93 7.27 -25.13
N LEU A 62 -3.35 7.09 -23.87
CA LEU A 62 -4.52 6.29 -23.52
C LEU A 62 -5.80 6.84 -24.15
N ARG A 63 -5.98 8.16 -24.10
CA ARG A 63 -7.13 8.86 -24.71
C ARG A 63 -7.18 8.73 -26.23
N LEU A 64 -6.04 8.80 -26.91
CA LEU A 64 -6.00 8.63 -28.37
C LEU A 64 -6.26 7.17 -28.75
N LYS A 65 -5.73 6.21 -27.99
CA LYS A 65 -5.98 4.79 -28.25
C LYS A 65 -7.43 4.39 -28.01
N SER A 66 -8.09 4.93 -26.97
CA SER A 66 -9.52 4.67 -26.71
C SER A 66 -10.43 5.24 -27.81
N ARG A 67 -9.98 6.29 -28.52
CA ARG A 67 -10.63 6.84 -29.73
C ARG A 67 -10.29 6.06 -31.02
N GLY A 68 -9.67 4.89 -30.91
CA GLY A 68 -9.34 4.04 -32.05
C GLY A 68 -8.17 4.53 -32.91
N LYS A 69 -7.41 5.54 -32.50
CA LYS A 69 -6.23 5.99 -33.28
C LYS A 69 -5.14 4.91 -33.31
N ASN A 70 -4.47 4.79 -34.45
CA ASN A 70 -3.35 3.86 -34.63
C ASN A 70 -2.05 4.42 -34.02
N PHE A 71 -1.05 3.55 -33.80
CA PHE A 71 0.19 3.95 -33.15
C PHE A 71 1.03 4.95 -33.96
N THR A 72 0.98 4.89 -35.29
CA THR A 72 1.68 5.85 -36.17
C THR A 72 1.20 7.27 -35.94
N TYR A 73 -0.13 7.46 -35.90
CA TYR A 73 -0.73 8.76 -35.60
C TYR A 73 -0.38 9.24 -34.19
N ILE A 74 -0.45 8.36 -33.19
CA ILE A 74 -0.16 8.71 -31.80
C ILE A 74 1.32 9.11 -31.65
N ALA A 75 2.23 8.37 -32.28
CA ALA A 75 3.65 8.64 -32.30
C ALA A 75 3.99 10.02 -32.85
N ALA A 76 3.43 10.37 -34.02
CA ALA A 76 3.55 11.72 -34.59
C ALA A 76 2.99 12.79 -33.63
N SER A 77 1.84 12.52 -33.00
CA SER A 77 1.20 13.45 -32.06
C SER A 77 2.01 13.71 -30.80
N LEU A 78 2.79 12.74 -30.35
CA LEU A 78 3.63 12.81 -29.13
C LEU A 78 5.09 13.17 -29.43
N GLY A 79 5.51 13.26 -30.69
CA GLY A 79 6.92 13.47 -31.06
C GLY A 79 7.82 12.29 -30.65
N ARG A 80 7.30 11.06 -30.71
CA ARG A 80 7.99 9.83 -30.28
C ARG A 80 8.00 8.79 -31.39
N THR A 81 8.80 7.74 -31.24
CA THR A 81 8.80 6.61 -32.18
C THR A 81 7.58 5.72 -31.98
N ARG A 82 7.08 5.11 -33.07
CA ARG A 82 5.94 4.16 -33.04
C ARG A 82 6.14 3.05 -32.01
N ILE A 83 7.34 2.46 -32.00
CA ILE A 83 7.70 1.35 -31.12
C ILE A 83 7.65 1.78 -29.64
N SER A 84 8.19 2.96 -29.30
CA SER A 84 8.16 3.48 -27.93
C SER A 84 6.73 3.67 -27.41
N VAL A 85 5.84 4.20 -28.25
CA VAL A 85 4.42 4.39 -27.92
C VAL A 85 3.70 3.06 -27.72
N GLU A 86 3.92 2.08 -28.60
CA GLU A 86 3.30 0.76 -28.51
C GLU A 86 3.70 0.03 -27.22
N GLN A 87 5.00 0.00 -26.93
CA GLN A 87 5.53 -0.59 -25.69
C GLN A 87 4.97 0.12 -24.46
N ARG A 88 4.87 1.45 -24.49
CA ARG A 88 4.28 2.21 -23.39
C ARG A 88 2.81 1.87 -23.18
N TRP A 89 2.03 1.80 -24.25
CA TRP A 89 0.62 1.45 -24.18
C TRP A 89 0.40 0.05 -23.57
N HIS A 90 1.21 -0.93 -23.97
CA HIS A 90 1.12 -2.29 -23.42
C HIS A 90 1.36 -2.33 -21.90
N ARG A 91 2.24 -1.49 -21.38
CA ARG A 91 2.47 -1.36 -19.93
C ARG A 91 1.32 -0.66 -19.22
N LEU A 92 0.77 0.40 -19.81
CA LEU A 92 -0.32 1.17 -19.21
C LEU A 92 -1.64 0.37 -19.17
N ARG A 93 -1.98 -0.36 -20.23
CA ARG A 93 -3.30 -1.02 -20.37
C ARG A 93 -3.58 -2.09 -19.31
N VAL A 94 -2.54 -2.69 -18.73
CA VAL A 94 -2.69 -3.75 -17.72
C VAL A 94 -2.91 -3.19 -16.31
N VAL A 95 -2.77 -1.88 -16.13
CA VAL A 95 -2.96 -1.21 -14.84
C VAL A 95 -4.39 -0.67 -14.74
N ARG A 96 -5.19 -1.30 -13.87
CA ARG A 96 -6.58 -0.88 -13.63
C ARG A 96 -6.61 0.53 -13.05
N GLY A 97 -7.50 1.37 -13.58
CA GLY A 97 -7.73 2.73 -13.10
C GLY A 97 -6.61 3.73 -13.44
N ILE A 98 -5.64 3.37 -14.29
CA ILE A 98 -4.49 4.23 -14.56
C ILE A 98 -4.87 5.59 -15.15
N SER A 99 -5.89 5.67 -16.02
CA SER A 99 -6.34 6.94 -16.59
C SER A 99 -6.77 7.93 -15.51
N ASN A 100 -7.51 7.47 -14.49
CA ASN A 100 -7.96 8.33 -13.40
C ASN A 100 -6.79 8.70 -12.48
N ALA A 101 -5.87 7.77 -12.25
CA ALA A 101 -4.67 8.04 -11.46
C ALA A 101 -3.78 9.12 -12.11
N LEU A 102 -3.64 9.10 -13.44
CA LEU A 102 -2.92 10.12 -14.21
C LEU A 102 -3.58 11.50 -14.09
N VAL A 103 -4.91 11.56 -14.12
CA VAL A 103 -5.66 12.81 -13.90
C VAL A 103 -5.44 13.31 -12.47
N GLY A 104 -5.52 12.43 -11.47
CA GLY A 104 -5.25 12.79 -10.07
C GLY A 104 -3.81 13.24 -9.81
N TYR A 105 -2.85 12.77 -10.60
CA TYR A 105 -1.45 13.22 -10.56
C TYR A 105 -1.24 14.62 -11.18
N GLY A 106 -2.25 15.17 -11.86
CA GLY A 106 -2.24 16.54 -12.37
C GLY A 106 -1.79 16.70 -13.82
N LEU A 107 -1.63 15.61 -14.59
CA LEU A 107 -1.30 15.66 -16.03
C LEU A 107 -0.11 16.58 -16.36
N SER A 108 0.93 16.51 -15.52
CA SER A 108 2.17 17.25 -15.69
C SER A 108 2.99 16.75 -16.88
N LYS A 109 3.65 17.70 -17.56
CA LYS A 109 4.67 17.46 -18.61
C LYS A 109 6.05 17.15 -18.06
N THR A 110 6.23 17.33 -16.75
CA THR A 110 7.46 16.98 -16.07
C THR A 110 7.63 15.46 -16.11
N PRO A 111 8.81 14.94 -16.50
CA PRO A 111 9.09 13.52 -16.44
C PRO A 111 8.82 12.94 -15.04
N TYR A 112 8.46 11.66 -14.97
CA TYR A 112 8.35 11.00 -13.67
C TYR A 112 9.70 11.00 -12.96
N ASN A 113 9.77 11.61 -11.77
CA ASN A 113 10.94 11.50 -10.92
C ASN A 113 10.97 10.10 -10.30
N ILE A 114 12.00 9.31 -10.62
CA ILE A 114 12.21 7.95 -10.10
C ILE A 114 13.24 7.91 -8.96
N GLU A 115 13.69 9.06 -8.44
CA GLU A 115 14.76 9.17 -7.42
C GLU A 115 14.49 8.47 -6.07
N GLY A 116 13.39 7.73 -5.92
CA GLY A 116 13.10 6.88 -4.75
C GLY A 116 12.91 5.39 -5.05
N CYS A 117 13.12 4.92 -6.28
CA CYS A 117 12.87 3.52 -6.69
C CYS A 117 14.15 2.66 -6.83
N ASN A 118 15.19 2.94 -6.03
CA ASN A 118 16.33 2.03 -5.90
C ASN A 118 15.98 0.99 -4.82
N GLY A 119 15.61 -0.21 -5.27
CA GLY A 119 15.63 -1.44 -4.48
C GLY A 119 16.92 -2.19 -4.70
#